data_AF-Q0AXE1-F1
#
_entry.id   AF-Q0AXE1-F1
#
_cell.length_a   1.000
_cell.length_b   1.000
_cell.length_c   1.000
_cell.angle_alpha   90.00
_cell.angle_beta   90.00
_cell.angle_gamma   90.00
#
_symmetry.space_group_name_H-M   'P 1'
#
loop_
_entity.id
_entity.type
_entity.pdbx_description
1 polymer ?
#
loop_
_entity_poly.entity_id
_entity_poly.type
_entity_poly.pdbx_seq_one_letter_code
_entity_poly.pdbx_strand_id
1 'polypeptide(L)'
;MTNSERLLMEIKGIDLTPDEINIYLTENSLNSTDEYIPTSNTNKRNILKSALSILESVANQPALMKDYKQDDISISQFHENLQNRIDQLEIKIRQIPDDANTYQDGASFFMMFAN
;
A
#
# COMPACT_ATOMS: atom_id res chain seq x y z
N MET A 1 -16.39 0.33 -5.08
CA MET A 1 -15.02 0.81 -5.36
C MET A 1 -14.20 -0.41 -5.74
N THR A 2 -13.51 -0.39 -6.86
CA THR A 2 -12.65 -1.51 -7.30
C THR A 2 -11.28 -1.45 -6.65
N ASN A 3 -10.53 -2.55 -6.73
CA ASN A 3 -9.13 -2.59 -6.29
C ASN A 3 -8.27 -1.53 -7.01
N SER A 4 -8.50 -1.30 -8.31
CA SER A 4 -7.80 -0.28 -9.09
C SER A 4 -8.09 1.14 -8.60
N GLU A 5 -9.35 1.48 -8.34
CA GLU A 5 -9.76 2.77 -7.78
C GLU A 5 -9.14 2.98 -6.39
N ARG A 6 -9.11 1.94 -5.56
CA ARG A 6 -8.50 2.01 -4.22
C ARG A 6 -6.99 2.25 -4.27
N LEU A 7 -6.31 1.60 -5.22
CA LEU A 7 -4.87 1.76 -5.43
C LEU A 7 -4.55 3.18 -5.88
N LEU A 8 -5.29 3.71 -6.86
CA LEU A 8 -5.14 5.09 -7.36
C LEU A 8 -5.27 6.14 -6.25
N MET A 9 -6.11 5.88 -5.24
CA MET A 9 -6.21 6.75 -4.07
C MET A 9 -4.93 6.77 -3.20
N GLU A 10 -4.17 5.67 -3.14
CA GLU A 10 -2.90 5.62 -2.37
C GLU A 10 -1.74 6.26 -3.13
N ILE A 11 -1.68 6.09 -4.45
CA ILE A 11 -0.62 6.63 -5.32
C ILE A 11 -0.98 8.00 -5.90
N LYS A 12 -1.85 8.75 -5.23
CA LYS A 12 -2.38 10.02 -5.73
C LYS A 12 -1.25 10.99 -6.11
N GLY A 13 -1.20 11.36 -7.38
CA GLY A 13 -0.16 12.24 -7.94
C GLY A 13 0.86 11.52 -8.82
N ILE A 14 0.79 10.19 -8.93
CA ILE A 14 1.52 9.39 -9.91
C ILE A 14 0.54 8.98 -11.01
N ASP A 15 0.83 9.36 -12.25
CA ASP A 15 0.04 8.98 -13.41
C ASP A 15 0.61 7.67 -13.98
N LEU A 16 -0.14 6.58 -13.82
CA LEU A 16 0.16 5.29 -14.42
C LEU A 16 -0.92 4.93 -15.43
N THR A 17 -0.51 4.17 -16.44
CA THR A 17 -1.46 3.60 -17.40
C THR A 17 -2.31 2.50 -16.74
N PRO A 18 -3.54 2.27 -17.21
CA PRO A 18 -4.39 1.18 -16.71
C PRO A 18 -3.71 -0.20 -16.80
N ASP A 19 -2.87 -0.41 -17.82
CA ASP A 19 -2.13 -1.66 -18.02
C ASP A 19 -1.05 -1.86 -16.93
N GLU A 20 -0.29 -0.81 -16.62
CA GLU A 20 0.70 -0.85 -15.52
C GLU A 20 0.03 -1.14 -14.18
N ILE A 21 -1.08 -0.45 -13.89
CA ILE A 21 -1.87 -0.69 -12.67
C ILE A 21 -2.29 -2.16 -12.59
N ASN A 22 -2.74 -2.73 -13.70
CA ASN A 22 -3.18 -4.12 -13.73
C ASN A 22 -2.03 -5.10 -13.50
N ILE A 23 -0.82 -4.81 -14.02
CA ILE A 23 0.38 -5.62 -13.77
C ILE A 23 0.71 -5.63 -12.28
N TYR A 24 0.84 -4.46 -11.63
CA TYR A 24 1.19 -4.38 -10.21
C TYR A 24 0.14 -5.01 -9.28
N LEU A 25 -1.14 -4.97 -9.67
CA LEU A 25 -2.21 -5.66 -8.94
C LEU A 25 -2.12 -7.17 -9.14
N THR A 26 -1.90 -7.64 -10.37
CA THR A 26 -1.78 -9.07 -10.70
C THR A 26 -0.58 -9.71 -9.99
N GLU A 27 0.57 -9.00 -9.94
CA GLU A 27 1.76 -9.45 -9.20
C GLU A 27 1.48 -9.68 -7.70
N ASN A 28 0.55 -8.91 -7.13
CA ASN A 28 0.12 -9.03 -5.74
C ASN A 28 -1.14 -9.87 -5.56
N SER A 29 -1.48 -10.70 -6.56
CA SER A 29 -2.63 -11.60 -6.55
C SER A 29 -3.98 -10.88 -6.39
N LEU A 30 -4.13 -9.70 -6.99
CA LEU A 30 -5.36 -8.92 -7.04
C LEU A 30 -5.78 -8.68 -8.48
N ASN A 31 -7.08 -8.77 -8.76
CA ASN A 31 -7.60 -8.31 -10.05
C ASN A 31 -8.08 -6.86 -9.94
N SER A 32 -7.77 -6.07 -10.95
CA SER A 32 -8.17 -4.66 -11.05
C SER A 32 -9.67 -4.44 -11.03
N THR A 33 -10.44 -5.36 -11.62
CA THR A 33 -11.90 -5.29 -11.75
C THR A 33 -12.64 -5.77 -10.52
N ASP A 34 -11.97 -6.48 -9.62
CA ASP A 34 -12.61 -7.02 -8.42
C ASP A 34 -12.98 -5.90 -7.45
N GLU A 35 -14.09 -6.11 -6.74
CA GLU A 35 -14.54 -5.18 -5.71
C GLU A 35 -13.56 -5.18 -4.53
N TYR A 36 -13.19 -3.98 -4.08
CA TYR A 36 -12.34 -3.82 -2.91
C TYR A 36 -13.08 -4.23 -1.65
N ILE A 37 -12.49 -5.14 -0.87
CA ILE A 37 -13.09 -5.67 0.37
C ILE A 37 -12.39 -5.01 1.57
N PRO A 38 -12.95 -3.94 2.17
CA PRO A 38 -12.35 -3.26 3.32
C PRO A 38 -12.34 -4.11 4.59
N THR A 39 -13.10 -5.21 4.65
CA THR A 39 -13.12 -6.11 5.81
C THR A 39 -12.00 -7.14 5.78
N SER A 40 -11.39 -7.41 4.61
CA SER A 40 -10.27 -8.35 4.49
C SER A 40 -8.95 -7.61 4.70
N ASN A 41 -8.20 -8.03 5.73
CA ASN A 41 -6.85 -7.54 5.95
C ASN A 41 -5.90 -8.01 4.85
N THR A 42 -6.14 -9.20 4.28
CA THR A 42 -5.39 -9.74 3.15
C THR A 42 -5.53 -8.85 1.92
N ASN A 43 -6.76 -8.46 1.56
CA ASN A 43 -7.00 -7.56 0.43
C ASN A 43 -6.35 -6.18 0.66
N LYS A 44 -6.54 -5.60 1.85
CA LYS A 44 -5.86 -4.35 2.27
C LYS A 44 -4.34 -4.44 2.14
N ARG A 45 -3.75 -5.51 2.65
CA ARG A 45 -2.31 -5.73 2.65
C ARG A 45 -1.77 -5.82 1.23
N ASN A 46 -2.45 -6.56 0.35
CA ASN A 46 -2.03 -6.72 -1.03
C ASN A 46 -2.14 -5.42 -1.83
N ILE A 47 -3.17 -4.60 -1.60
CA ILE A 47 -3.28 -3.27 -2.22
C ILE A 47 -2.11 -2.37 -1.81
N LEU A 48 -1.77 -2.37 -0.51
CA LEU A 48 -0.66 -1.56 -0.01
C LEU A 48 0.70 -2.06 -0.54
N LYS A 49 0.86 -3.37 -0.74
CA LYS A 49 2.05 -3.93 -1.39
C LYS A 49 2.15 -3.49 -2.86
N SER A 50 1.05 -3.52 -3.62
CA SER A 50 1.04 -2.97 -4.97
C SER A 50 1.42 -1.49 -5.00
N ALA A 51 0.91 -0.70 -4.05
CA ALA A 51 1.27 0.71 -3.93
C ALA A 51 2.76 0.89 -3.59
N LEU A 52 3.29 0.06 -2.69
CA LEU A 52 4.71 0.06 -2.33
C LEU A 52 5.59 -0.22 -3.56
N SER A 53 5.31 -1.27 -4.32
CA SER A 53 6.08 -1.63 -5.51
C SER A 53 6.07 -0.51 -6.57
N ILE A 54 4.94 0.19 -6.73
CA ILE A 54 4.85 1.36 -7.61
C ILE A 54 5.78 2.48 -7.13
N LEU A 55 5.73 2.80 -5.84
CA LEU A 55 6.56 3.87 -5.27
C LEU A 55 8.05 3.54 -5.33
N GLU A 56 8.43 2.28 -5.12
CA GLU A 56 9.80 1.79 -5.29
C GLU A 56 10.25 1.91 -6.75
N SER A 57 9.38 1.57 -7.71
CA SER A 57 9.66 1.73 -9.14
C SER A 57 9.91 3.19 -9.51
N VAL A 58 9.07 4.11 -9.01
CA VAL A 58 9.25 5.56 -9.19
C VAL A 58 10.52 6.06 -8.49
N ALA A 59 10.83 5.57 -7.28
CA ALA A 59 12.04 5.92 -6.55
C ALA A 59 13.31 5.46 -7.30
N ASN A 60 13.25 4.32 -7.98
CA ASN A 60 14.33 3.78 -8.82
C ASN A 60 14.49 4.50 -10.17
N GLN A 61 13.57 5.40 -10.53
CA GLN A 61 13.60 6.14 -11.80
C GLN A 61 13.73 7.65 -11.55
N PRO A 62 14.96 8.17 -11.33
CA PRO A 62 15.21 9.60 -11.10
C PRO A 62 14.69 10.53 -12.21
N ALA A 63 14.55 10.01 -13.43
CA ALA A 63 13.99 10.75 -14.57
C ALA A 63 12.52 11.11 -14.34
N LEU A 64 11.71 10.17 -13.82
CA LEU A 64 10.30 10.40 -13.52
C LEU A 64 10.12 11.40 -12.36
N MET A 65 11.07 11.46 -11.43
CA MET A 65 11.04 12.43 -10.33
C MET A 65 11.07 13.89 -10.80
N LYS A 66 11.62 14.13 -12.00
CA LYS A 66 11.63 15.47 -12.61
C LYS A 66 10.25 15.87 -13.16
N ASP A 67 9.50 14.89 -13.65
CA ASP A 67 8.18 15.11 -14.27
C ASP A 67 7.08 15.29 -13.21
N TYR A 68 7.21 14.66 -12.05
CA TYR A 68 6.27 14.79 -10.91
C TYR A 68 6.53 15.98 -9.99
N LYS A 69 7.47 16.85 -10.35
CA LYS A 69 7.87 18.00 -9.54
C LYS A 69 6.78 19.07 -9.62
N GLN A 70 6.20 19.45 -8.47
CA GLN A 70 5.51 20.74 -8.35
C GLN A 70 6.56 21.86 -8.30
N ASP A 71 6.28 23.00 -8.93
CA ASP A 71 7.23 24.08 -9.23
C ASP A 71 8.14 24.53 -8.06
N ASP A 72 7.72 24.32 -6.81
CA ASP A 72 8.40 24.81 -5.61
C ASP A 72 9.18 23.76 -4.77
N ILE A 73 9.08 22.45 -5.07
CA ILE A 73 9.81 21.42 -4.30
C ILE A 73 11.10 20.99 -5.01
N SER A 74 12.24 20.91 -4.31
CA SER A 74 13.47 20.38 -4.93
C SER A 74 13.37 18.88 -5.21
N ILE A 75 14.15 18.35 -6.15
CA ILE A 75 14.23 16.89 -6.42
C ILE A 75 14.63 16.13 -5.14
N SER A 76 15.51 16.72 -4.33
CA SER A 76 15.93 16.13 -3.05
C SER A 76 14.77 16.05 -2.04
N GLN A 77 13.95 17.11 -1.94
CA GLN A 77 12.77 17.12 -1.06
C GLN A 77 11.70 16.15 -1.56
N PHE A 78 11.49 16.04 -2.87
CA PHE A 78 10.58 15.05 -3.44
C PHE A 78 11.04 13.63 -3.12
N HIS A 79 12.34 13.35 -3.32
CA HIS A 79 12.93 12.06 -2.98
C HIS A 79 12.79 11.74 -1.49
N GLU A 80 13.07 12.68 -0.60
CA GLU A 80 12.91 12.50 0.85
C GLU A 80 11.45 12.23 1.23
N ASN A 81 10.49 12.98 0.68
CA ASN A 81 9.07 12.74 0.90
C ASN A 81 8.61 11.38 0.36
N LEU A 82 9.14 10.95 -0.79
CA LEU A 82 8.85 9.64 -1.37
C LEU A 82 9.40 8.51 -0.49
N GLN A 83 10.65 8.60 -0.03
CA GLN A 83 11.25 7.63 0.88
C GLN A 83 10.48 7.56 2.21
N ASN A 84 10.12 8.70 2.81
CA ASN A 84 9.28 8.74 4.00
C ASN A 84 7.92 8.06 3.79
N ARG A 85 7.34 8.18 2.59
CA ARG A 85 6.07 7.53 2.26
C ARG A 85 6.23 6.02 2.09
N ILE A 86 7.32 5.57 1.50
CA ILE A 86 7.71 4.15 1.39
C ILE A 86 7.81 3.55 2.80
N ASP A 87 8.58 4.18 3.69
CA ASP A 87 8.75 3.72 5.08
C ASP A 87 7.42 3.63 5.84
N GLN A 88 6.57 4.65 5.73
CA GLN A 88 5.24 4.64 6.35
C GLN A 88 4.36 3.49 5.83
N LEU A 89 4.44 3.19 4.53
CA LEU A 89 3.69 2.09 3.93
C LEU A 89 4.22 0.73 4.37
N GLU A 90 5.53 0.55 4.44
CA GLU A 90 6.12 -0.69 4.95
C GLU A 90 5.71 -0.99 6.40
N ILE A 91 5.79 0.03 7.27
CA ILE A 91 5.36 -0.08 8.67
C ILE A 91 3.88 -0.45 8.73
N LYS A 92 3.04 0.22 7.92
CA LYS A 92 1.61 -0.06 7.87
C LYS A 92 1.31 -1.47 7.38
N ILE A 93 1.99 -1.96 6.34
CA ILE A 93 1.86 -3.33 5.84
C ILE A 93 2.23 -4.35 6.92
N ARG A 94 3.25 -4.07 7.73
CA ARG A 94 3.69 -4.93 8.83
C ARG A 94 2.73 -4.92 10.02
N GLN A 95 2.07 -3.79 10.27
CA GLN A 95 1.09 -3.64 11.35
C GLN A 95 -0.26 -4.30 11.05
N ILE A 96 -0.56 -4.61 9.78
CA ILE A 96 -1.80 -5.31 9.44
C ILE A 96 -1.71 -6.75 9.93
N PRO A 97 -2.57 -7.17 10.87
CA PRO A 97 -2.62 -8.56 11.31
C PRO A 97 -3.08 -9.44 10.14
N ASP A 98 -2.43 -10.60 9.95
CA ASP A 98 -2.89 -11.57 8.97
C ASP A 98 -4.27 -12.09 9.37
N ASP A 99 -5.22 -12.18 8.42
CA ASP A 99 -6.58 -12.67 8.65
C ASP A 99 -6.60 -14.10 9.22
N ALA A 100 -5.52 -14.87 9.04
CA ALA A 100 -5.34 -16.20 9.60
C ALA A 100 -5.18 -16.19 11.14
N ASN A 101 -4.75 -15.08 11.74
CA ASN A 101 -4.52 -14.95 13.18
C ASN A 101 -5.68 -14.31 13.94
N THR A 102 -6.71 -13.82 13.26
CA THR A 102 -7.90 -13.21 13.92
C THR A 102 -8.74 -14.24 14.69
N TYR A 103 -8.49 -15.54 14.50
CA TYR A 103 -9.11 -16.63 15.29
C TYR A 103 -8.28 -17.09 16.50
N GLN A 104 -7.23 -16.37 16.90
CA GLN A 104 -6.46 -16.67 18.12
C GLN A 104 -6.50 -15.59 19.20
N ASP A 105 -7.28 -14.52 19.04
CA ASP A 105 -7.55 -13.56 20.13
C ASP A 105 -8.76 -13.97 20.99
N GLY A 106 -9.06 -15.28 21.01
CA GLY A 106 -9.93 -15.93 21.99
C GLY A 106 -9.18 -16.42 23.23
N ALA A 107 -7.90 -16.09 23.39
CA ALA A 107 -7.12 -16.40 24.58
C ALA A 107 -7.48 -15.45 25.74
N SER A 108 -8.67 -15.68 26.31
CA SER A 108 -8.90 -15.73 27.75
C SER A 108 -7.92 -14.93 28.63
N PHE A 109 -7.94 -13.60 28.52
CA PHE A 109 -7.31 -12.70 29.49
C PHE A 109 -8.20 -12.46 30.73
N PHE A 110 -9.03 -13.46 31.10
CA PHE A 110 -9.92 -13.36 32.24
C PHE A 110 -9.69 -14.53 33.22
N MET A 111 -9.26 -14.16 34.43
CA MET A 111 -9.08 -14.96 35.65
C MET A 111 -7.78 -15.77 35.81
N MET A 112 -6.68 -15.08 36.13
CA MET A 112 -5.61 -15.67 36.97
C MET A 112 -5.62 -15.11 38.41
N PHE A 113 -6.66 -14.37 38.81
CA PHE A 113 -6.81 -13.83 40.18
C PHE A 113 -8.24 -13.93 40.72
N ALA A 114 -8.88 -15.10 40.58
CA ALA A 114 -10.13 -15.36 41.29
C ALA A 114 -10.04 -16.71 42.02
N ASN A 115 -9.94 -16.59 43.35
CA ASN A 115 -9.92 -17.58 44.43
C ASN A 115 -8.60 -18.29 44.70
#